data_AF-A0A846CVI4-F1
#
_entry.id   AF-A0A846CVI4-F1
#
_cell.length_a   1.000
_cell.length_b   1.000
_cell.length_c   1.000
_cell.angle_alpha   90.00
_cell.angle_beta   90.00
_cell.angle_gamma   90.00
#
_symmetry.space_group_name_H-M   'P 1'
#
loop_
_entity.id
_entity.type
_entity.pdbx_description
1 polymer ?
#
loop_
_entity_poly.entity_id
_entity_poly.type
_entity_poly.pdbx_seq_one_letter_code
_entity_poly.pdbx_strand_id
1 'polypeptide(L)'
;MKEIKILNKRASSYLLKSLDDTDIYIGRPSVLGNPYKVGTSSRDEVIQLYRKWLWGRIQANDSAVIAELKRIKKLVLSDKQVNLVCWCAPKPCHGEIVKKCIEWVIEVDKF
;
A
#
# COMPACT_ATOMS: atom_id res chain seq x y z
N MET A 1 -5.70 -17.37 0.39
CA MET A 1 -5.25 -16.03 0.83
C MET A 1 -6.44 -15.11 0.87
N LYS A 2 -6.63 -14.43 2.00
CA LYS A 2 -7.73 -13.47 2.20
C LYS A 2 -7.53 -12.24 1.31
N GLU A 3 -8.63 -11.59 0.94
CA GLU A 3 -8.58 -10.34 0.20
C GLU A 3 -7.87 -9.25 1.01
N ILE A 4 -6.92 -8.56 0.38
CA ILE A 4 -6.29 -7.37 0.96
C ILE A 4 -7.32 -6.22 0.95
N LYS A 5 -7.62 -5.66 2.12
CA LYS A 5 -8.55 -4.53 2.25
C LYS A 5 -7.79 -3.22 2.32
N ILE A 6 -8.42 -2.12 1.91
CA ILE A 6 -7.89 -0.77 2.06
C ILE A 6 -8.79 0.00 3.02
N LEU A 7 -8.22 0.44 4.14
CA LEU A 7 -8.97 1.05 5.24
C LEU A 7 -8.57 2.52 5.45
N ASN A 8 -9.54 3.30 5.91
CA ASN A 8 -9.33 4.71 6.22
C ASN A 8 -8.69 4.89 7.60
N LYS A 9 -7.54 5.56 7.69
CA LYS A 9 -6.87 5.87 8.96
C LYS A 9 -7.71 6.76 9.90
N ARG A 10 -8.68 7.52 9.37
CA ARG A 10 -9.63 8.34 10.14
C ARG A 10 -10.73 7.53 10.82
N ALA A 11 -10.89 6.24 10.50
CA ALA A 11 -11.91 5.43 11.17
C ALA A 11 -11.64 5.43 12.69
N SER A 12 -12.69 5.55 13.49
CA SER A 12 -12.62 5.65 14.96
C SER A 12 -11.84 4.49 15.60
N SER A 13 -11.91 3.29 15.00
CA SER A 13 -11.12 2.11 15.39
C SER A 13 -9.60 2.34 15.34
N TYR A 14 -9.11 3.27 14.52
CA TYR A 14 -7.70 3.61 14.38
C TYR A 14 -7.28 4.92 15.04
N LEU A 15 -8.23 5.66 15.60
CA LEU A 15 -7.99 6.89 16.36
C LEU A 15 -7.74 6.61 17.84
N LEU A 16 -8.27 5.49 18.37
CA LEU A 16 -8.20 5.12 19.78
C LEU A 16 -7.43 3.80 20.05
N LYS A 17 -7.02 3.07 19.00
CA LYS A 17 -6.27 1.81 19.09
C LYS A 17 -5.02 1.86 18.22
N SER A 18 -3.94 1.20 18.68
CA SER A 18 -2.78 0.90 17.84
C SER A 18 -3.19 0.07 16.63
N LEU A 19 -2.48 0.24 15.52
CA LEU A 19 -2.59 -0.67 14.39
C LEU A 19 -2.14 -2.06 14.85
N ASP A 20 -2.91 -3.10 14.55
CA ASP A 20 -2.46 -4.48 14.75
C ASP A 20 -1.36 -4.79 13.70
N ASP A 21 -0.56 -5.84 13.88
CA ASP A 21 0.61 -6.15 13.01
C ASP A 21 0.26 -6.29 11.51
N THR A 22 -1.00 -6.56 11.22
CA THR A 22 -1.54 -6.78 9.87
C THR A 22 -2.24 -5.55 9.29
N ASP A 23 -2.35 -4.47 10.07
CA ASP A 23 -2.88 -3.18 9.65
C ASP A 23 -1.73 -2.26 9.24
N ILE A 24 -1.38 -2.33 7.96
CA ILE A 24 -0.13 -1.79 7.43
C ILE A 24 -0.37 -0.37 6.95
N TYR A 25 0.20 0.60 7.67
CA TYR A 25 0.11 2.01 7.26
C TYR A 25 0.94 2.28 6.01
N ILE A 26 0.26 2.66 4.93
CA ILE A 26 0.85 3.01 3.63
C ILE A 26 0.72 4.50 3.30
N GLY A 27 0.28 5.32 4.25
CA GLY A 27 0.27 6.78 4.10
C GLY A 27 1.66 7.38 4.28
N ARG A 28 1.84 8.66 3.96
CA ARG A 28 3.13 9.34 4.23
C ARG A 28 3.38 9.45 5.75
N PRO A 29 4.63 9.30 6.23
CA PRO A 29 5.89 9.14 5.46
C PRO A 29 6.34 7.66 5.27
N SER A 30 5.42 6.68 5.20
CA SER A 30 5.81 5.27 4.98
C SER A 30 6.55 5.05 3.65
N VAL A 31 7.29 3.94 3.57
CA VAL A 31 8.05 3.50 2.37
C VAL A 31 7.15 3.39 1.13
N LEU A 32 5.91 2.94 1.30
CA LEU A 32 4.92 2.82 0.21
C LEU A 32 4.01 4.06 0.11
N GLY A 33 4.33 5.14 0.83
CA GLY A 33 3.59 6.40 0.76
C GLY A 33 3.64 7.03 -0.62
N ASN A 34 2.50 7.48 -1.14
CA ASN A 34 2.49 8.23 -2.39
C ASN A 34 3.30 9.55 -2.23
N PRO A 35 4.38 9.80 -3.00
CA PRO A 35 5.14 11.03 -2.89
C PRO A 35 4.38 12.23 -3.49
N TYR A 36 3.42 11.99 -4.38
CA TYR A 36 2.60 13.01 -5.02
C TYR A 36 1.42 13.42 -4.12
N LYS A 37 1.15 14.73 -4.04
CA LYS A 37 0.09 15.31 -3.22
C LYS A 37 -1.07 15.77 -4.10
N VAL A 38 -2.30 15.45 -3.69
CA VAL A 38 -3.52 16.01 -4.30
C VAL A 38 -3.54 17.52 -4.00
N GLY A 39 -3.80 18.33 -5.02
CA GLY A 39 -3.85 19.80 -4.90
C GLY A 39 -3.39 20.48 -6.18
N THR A 40 -2.16 20.17 -6.62
CA THR A 40 -1.63 20.64 -7.92
C THR A 40 -2.14 19.80 -9.08
N SER A 41 -2.45 18.53 -8.81
CA SER A 41 -3.00 17.58 -9.78
C SER A 41 -4.25 16.92 -9.18
N SER A 42 -5.08 16.39 -10.07
CA SER A 42 -6.25 15.60 -9.70
C SER A 42 -5.85 14.32 -8.94
N ARG A 43 -6.80 13.75 -8.22
CA ARG A 43 -6.58 12.52 -7.45
C ARG A 43 -6.18 11.35 -8.35
N ASP A 44 -6.77 11.25 -9.53
CA ASP A 44 -6.50 10.16 -10.46
C ASP A 44 -5.10 10.31 -11.08
N GLU A 45 -4.70 11.54 -11.43
CA GLU A 45 -3.34 11.83 -11.91
C GLU A 45 -2.29 11.42 -10.88
N VAL A 46 -2.44 11.80 -9.61
CA VAL A 46 -1.46 11.42 -8.58
C VAL A 46 -1.41 9.91 -8.31
N ILE A 47 -2.51 9.19 -8.56
CA ILE A 47 -2.54 7.71 -8.47
C ILE A 47 -1.81 7.10 -9.68
N GLN A 48 -1.99 7.65 -10.88
CA GLN A 48 -1.26 7.19 -12.07
C GLN A 48 0.23 7.48 -11.96
N LEU A 49 0.61 8.67 -11.47
CA LEU A 49 2.00 9.01 -11.16
C LEU A 49 2.57 8.05 -10.12
N TYR A 50 1.81 7.73 -9.07
CA TYR A 50 2.22 6.74 -8.07
C TYR A 50 2.45 5.35 -8.66
N ARG A 51 1.57 4.89 -9.56
CA ARG A 51 1.74 3.62 -10.27
C ARG A 51 3.07 3.57 -11.02
N LYS A 52 3.38 4.62 -11.78
CA LYS A 52 4.67 4.73 -12.50
C LYS A 52 5.85 4.76 -11.53
N TRP A 53 5.73 5.54 -10.44
CA TRP A 53 6.76 5.63 -9.41
C TRP A 53 7.04 4.28 -8.75
N LEU A 54 6.02 3.57 -8.27
CA LEU A 54 6.20 2.28 -7.60
C LEU A 54 6.85 1.26 -8.53
N TRP A 55 6.41 1.20 -9.78
CA TRP A 55 7.03 0.35 -10.80
C TRP A 55 8.50 0.71 -11.02
N GLY A 56 8.82 2.00 -11.13
CA GLY A 56 10.19 2.49 -11.25
C GLY A 56 11.07 2.10 -10.05
N ARG A 57 10.56 2.18 -8.82
CA ARG A 57 11.29 1.73 -7.62
C ARG A 57 11.58 0.23 -7.65
N ILE A 58 10.63 -0.58 -8.10
CA ILE A 58 10.81 -2.03 -8.28
C ILE A 58 11.85 -2.33 -9.35
N GLN A 59 11.81 -1.64 -10.50
CA GLN A 59 12.80 -1.80 -11.57
C GLN A 59 14.21 -1.38 -11.14
N ALA A 60 14.31 -0.33 -10.32
CA ALA A 60 15.57 0.15 -9.76
C ALA A 60 16.10 -0.71 -8.60
N ASN A 61 15.44 -1.83 -8.28
CA ASN A 61 15.78 -2.70 -7.16
C ASN A 61 15.89 -1.97 -5.81
N ASP A 62 14.99 -1.01 -5.57
CA ASP A 62 14.96 -0.24 -4.33
C ASP A 62 14.78 -1.18 -3.12
N SER A 63 15.79 -1.22 -2.26
CA SER A 63 15.85 -2.17 -1.15
C SER A 63 14.74 -1.97 -0.12
N ALA A 64 14.35 -0.73 0.17
CA ALA A 64 13.31 -0.43 1.15
C ALA A 64 11.93 -0.84 0.62
N VAL A 65 11.61 -0.46 -0.62
CA VAL A 65 10.34 -0.80 -1.28
C VAL A 65 10.22 -2.32 -1.43
N ILE A 66 11.28 -3.00 -1.88
CA ILE A 66 11.28 -4.46 -2.04
C ILE A 66 11.14 -5.15 -0.68
N ALA A 67 11.88 -4.72 0.34
CA ALA A 67 11.77 -5.30 1.68
C ALA A 67 10.35 -5.20 2.23
N GLU A 68 9.70 -4.05 2.06
CA GLU A 68 8.33 -3.84 2.52
C GLU A 68 7.33 -4.69 1.73
N LEU A 69 7.45 -4.77 0.40
CA LEU A 69 6.60 -5.65 -0.42
C LEU A 69 6.78 -7.12 -0.02
N LYS A 70 8.01 -7.57 0.23
CA LYS A 70 8.30 -8.93 0.74
C LYS A 70 7.65 -9.18 2.10
N ARG A 71 7.73 -8.21 3.01
CA ARG A 71 7.12 -8.31 4.34
C ARG A 71 5.60 -8.48 4.22
N ILE A 72 4.96 -7.68 3.36
CA ILE A 72 3.52 -7.77 3.14
C ILE A 72 3.14 -9.08 2.43
N LYS A 73 3.90 -9.52 1.41
CA LYS A 73 3.74 -10.82 0.74
C LYS A 73 3.71 -11.97 1.75
N LYS A 74 4.68 -12.02 2.68
CA LYS A 74 4.73 -13.04 3.75
C LYS A 74 3.49 -13.01 4.64
N LEU A 75 3.00 -11.83 5.02
CA LEU A 75 1.79 -11.70 5.84
C LEU A 75 0.54 -12.20 5.11
N VAL A 76 0.39 -11.84 3.83
CA VAL A 76 -0.75 -12.30 2.99
C VAL A 76 -0.72 -13.82 2.83
N LEU A 77 0.46 -14.41 2.61
CA LEU A 77 0.63 -15.86 2.47
C LEU A 77 0.44 -16.63 3.81
N SER A 78 0.54 -15.95 4.95
CA SER A 78 0.29 -16.55 6.28
C SER A 78 -1.21 -16.70 6.65
N ASP A 79 -2.11 -16.49 5.69
CA ASP A 79 -3.57 -16.50 5.84
C ASP A 79 -4.15 -15.51 6.88
N LYS A 80 -3.35 -14.51 7.27
CA LYS A 80 -3.80 -13.38 8.08
C LYS A 80 -4.59 -12.38 7.22
N GLN A 81 -5.56 -11.71 7.81
CA GLN A 81 -6.24 -10.59 7.16
C GLN A 81 -5.27 -9.40 7.10
N VAL A 82 -4.81 -9.05 5.91
CA VAL A 82 -3.96 -7.86 5.71
C VAL A 82 -4.82 -6.68 5.30
N ASN A 83 -4.63 -5.54 5.98
CA ASN A 83 -5.30 -4.30 5.67
C ASN A 83 -4.28 -3.21 5.37
N LEU A 84 -4.41 -2.53 4.24
CA LEU A 84 -3.61 -1.37 3.88
C LEU A 84 -4.29 -0.11 4.40
N VAL A 85 -3.67 0.59 5.32
CA VAL A 85 -4.27 1.74 6.01
C VAL A 85 -3.76 3.05 5.40
N CYS A 86 -4.67 3.89 4.94
CA CYS A 86 -4.35 5.19 4.33
C CYS A 86 -5.35 6.27 4.75
N TRP A 87 -4.92 7.53 4.78
CA TRP A 87 -5.80 8.68 5.00
C TRP A 87 -6.73 9.00 3.80
N CYS A 88 -6.42 8.47 2.61
CA CYS A 88 -7.13 8.83 1.38
C CYS A 88 -8.42 8.02 1.15
N ALA A 89 -8.48 6.77 1.64
CA ALA A 89 -9.65 5.92 1.53
C ALA A 89 -10.86 6.56 2.25
N PRO A 90 -12.12 6.30 1.86
CA PRO A 90 -12.56 5.43 0.77
C PRO A 90 -12.56 6.10 -0.62
N LYS A 91 -12.15 7.37 -0.73
CA LYS A 91 -11.94 7.99 -2.04
C LYS A 91 -10.81 7.25 -2.80
N PRO A 92 -10.70 7.37 -4.14
CA PRO A 92 -9.62 6.74 -4.89
C PRO A 92 -8.27 6.91 -4.19
N CYS A 93 -7.59 5.79 -3.95
CA CYS A 93 -6.44 5.71 -3.06
C CYS A 93 -5.30 4.99 -3.76
N HIS A 94 -4.07 5.42 -3.50
CA HIS A 94 -2.89 4.72 -4.00
C HIS A 94 -2.75 3.30 -3.43
N GLY A 95 -3.46 2.99 -2.33
CA GLY A 95 -3.56 1.65 -1.78
C GLY A 95 -4.05 0.62 -2.79
N GLU A 96 -4.88 1.00 -3.76
CA GLU A 96 -5.32 0.11 -4.84
C GLU A 96 -4.14 -0.35 -5.72
N ILE A 97 -3.17 0.53 -5.94
CA ILE A 97 -1.95 0.22 -6.69
C ILE A 97 -1.04 -0.70 -5.86
N VAL A 98 -0.92 -0.43 -4.55
CA VAL A 98 -0.14 -1.28 -3.64
C VAL A 98 -0.73 -2.69 -3.56
N LYS A 99 -2.06 -2.81 -3.39
CA LYS A 99 -2.80 -4.08 -3.40
C LYS A 99 -2.49 -4.89 -4.66
N LYS A 100 -2.70 -4.29 -5.84
CA LYS A 100 -2.41 -4.93 -7.14
C LYS A 100 -0.96 -5.35 -7.29
N CYS A 101 -0.03 -4.53 -6.78
CA CYS A 101 1.39 -4.87 -6.80
C CYS A 101 1.69 -6.09 -5.93
N ILE A 102 1.10 -6.19 -4.73
CA ILE A 102 1.27 -7.33 -3.81
C ILE A 102 0.70 -8.60 -4.45
N GLU A 103 -0.50 -8.52 -5.02
CA GLU A 103 -1.14 -9.62 -5.73
C GLU A 103 -0.26 -10.11 -6.89
N TRP A 104 0.27 -9.20 -7.68
CA TRP A 104 1.18 -9.53 -8.79
C TRP A 104 2.49 -10.17 -8.33
N VAL A 105 3.17 -9.66 -7.29
CA VAL A 105 4.42 -10.28 -6.79
C VAL A 105 4.19 -11.66 -6.17
N ILE A 106 2.97 -11.94 -5.70
CA ILE A 106 2.57 -13.28 -5.27
C ILE A 106 2.36 -14.17 -6.50
N GLU A 107 1.55 -13.71 -7.45
CA GLU A 107 1.17 -14.46 -8.65
C GLU A 107 2.40 -14.94 -9.45
N VAL A 108 3.39 -14.07 -9.63
CA VAL A 108 4.60 -14.37 -10.42
C VAL A 108 5.79 -14.81 -9.56
N ASP A 109 5.56 -15.05 -8.27
CA ASP A 109 6.58 -15.32 -7.24
C ASP A 109 7.81 -14.40 -7.31
N LYS A 110 7.56 -13.08 -7.44
CA LYS A 110 8.64 -12.10 -7.51
C LYS A 110 9.22 -11.82 -6.14
N PHE A 111 10.55 -11.97 -6.05
CA PHE A 111 11.43 -11.73 -4.90
C PHE A 111 11.11 -12.52 -3.61
#